data_AF-A0A8I1H6D5-F1
#
_entry.id   AF-A0A8I1H6D5-F1
#
_cell.length_a   1.000
_cell.length_b   1.000
_cell.length_c   1.000
_cell.angle_alpha   90.00
_cell.angle_beta   90.00
_cell.angle_gamma   90.00
#
_symmetry.space_group_name_H-M   'P 1'
#
loop_
_entity.id
_entity.type
_entity.pdbx_description
1 polymer ?
#
loop_
_entity_poly.entity_id
_entity_poly.type
_entity_poly.pdbx_seq_one_letter_code
_entity_poly.pdbx_strand_id
1 'polypeptide(L)' 'MDKNEAKKNLDKYSQELERYQNLSRSGLSRDEMLVIDRIILRLKKQVNNLRTALYGQ' A
#
# COMPACT_ATOMS: atom_id res chain seq x y z
N MET A 1 17.04 -1.98 -9.32
CA MET A 1 16.47 -2.46 -8.05
C MET A 1 16.71 -3.96 -7.99
N ASP A 2 17.38 -4.44 -6.94
CA ASP A 2 17.62 -5.86 -6.75
C ASP A 2 16.28 -6.60 -6.53
N LYS A 3 16.13 -7.82 -7.06
CA LYS A 3 14.96 -8.69 -6.82
C LYS A 3 14.71 -8.89 -5.32
N ASN A 4 15.76 -8.96 -4.51
CA ASN A 4 15.65 -9.07 -3.06
C ASN A 4 15.08 -7.79 -2.43
N GLU A 5 15.54 -6.63 -2.87
CA GLU A 5 15.02 -5.33 -2.44
C GLU A 5 13.56 -5.14 -2.89
N ALA A 6 13.21 -5.62 -4.08
CA ALA A 6 11.84 -5.60 -4.59
C ALA A 6 10.87 -6.47 -3.80
N LYS A 7 11.28 -7.67 -3.39
CA LYS A 7 10.48 -8.51 -2.50
C LYS A 7 10.29 -7.86 -1.13
N LYS A 8 11.37 -7.31 -0.54
CA LYS A 8 11.31 -6.63 0.76
C LYS A 8 10.37 -5.41 0.72
N ASN A 9 10.44 -4.63 -0.36
CA ASN A 9 9.54 -3.48 -0.55
C ASN A 9 8.10 -3.93 -0.79
N LEU A 10 7.88 -5.02 -1.53
CA LEU A 10 6.55 -5.60 -1.75
C LEU A 10 5.91 -6.02 -0.43
N ASP A 11 6.65 -6.73 0.43
CA ASP A 11 6.17 -7.16 1.75
C ASP A 11 5.86 -5.96 2.63
N LYS A 12 6.78 -4.98 2.69
CA LYS A 12 6.60 -3.74 3.47
C LYS A 12 5.33 -2.99 3.06
N TYR A 13 5.16 -2.72 1.77
CA TYR A 13 4.00 -1.96 1.30
C TYR A 13 2.70 -2.74 1.41
N SER A 14 2.74 -4.07 1.31
CA SER A 14 1.56 -4.91 1.52
C SER A 14 1.10 -4.88 2.99
N GLN A 15 2.03 -4.98 3.94
CA GLN A 15 1.73 -4.85 5.38
C GLN A 15 1.20 -3.45 5.73
N GLU A 16 1.80 -2.41 5.15
CA GLU A 16 1.34 -1.03 5.37
C GLU A 16 -0.06 -0.82 4.78
N LEU A 17 -0.32 -1.34 3.58
CA LEU A 17 -1.63 -1.28 2.94
C LEU A 17 -2.69 -1.96 3.80
N GLU A 18 -2.41 -3.16 4.30
CA GLU A 18 -3.31 -3.89 5.20
C GLU A 18 -3.64 -3.08 6.46
N ARG A 19 -2.65 -2.44 7.09
CA ARG A 19 -2.88 -1.58 8.26
C ARG A 19 -3.84 -0.43 7.97
N TYR A 20 -3.65 0.28 6.84
CA TYR A 20 -4.54 1.39 6.48
C TYR A 20 -5.93 0.92 6.05
N GLN A 21 -6.05 -0.26 5.42
CA GLN A 21 -7.35 -0.84 5.08
C GLN A 21 -8.13 -1.29 6.31
N ASN A 22 -7.45 -1.79 7.33
CA ASN A 22 -8.05 -2.26 8.58
C ASN A 22 -8.17 -1.17 9.65
N LEU A 23 -7.70 0.06 9.37
CA LEU A 23 -7.83 1.18 10.30
C LEU A 23 -9.31 1.54 10.48
N SER A 24 -9.77 1.56 11.74
CA SER A 24 -11.11 2.03 12.07
C SER A 24 -11.33 3.44 11.51
N ARG A 25 -12.46 3.63 10.83
CA ARG A 25 -12.87 4.94 10.29
C ARG A 25 -13.80 5.70 11.22
N SER A 26 -14.27 5.07 12.29
CA SER A 26 -15.15 5.69 13.28
C SER A 26 -14.42 6.81 14.01
N GLY A 27 -15.06 7.98 14.08
CA GLY A 27 -14.50 9.15 14.75
C GLY A 27 -13.51 9.97 13.90
N LEU A 28 -13.24 9.57 12.66
CA LEU A 28 -12.45 10.36 11.73
C LEU A 28 -13.29 11.45 11.07
N SER A 29 -12.70 12.63 10.92
CA SER A 29 -13.22 13.67 10.05
C SER A 29 -13.14 13.24 8.58
N ARG A 30 -13.89 13.95 7.73
CA ARG A 30 -13.84 13.76 6.27
C ARG A 30 -12.42 13.92 5.72
N ASP A 31 -11.67 14.89 6.21
CA ASP A 31 -10.32 15.17 5.69
C ASP A 31 -9.32 14.07 6.07
N GLU A 32 -9.43 13.52 7.28
CA GLU A 32 -8.64 12.36 7.71
C GLU A 32 -8.97 11.11 6.88
N MET A 33 -10.26 10.85 6.60
CA MET A 33 -10.66 9.76 5.71
C MET A 33 -10.05 9.91 4.31
N LEU A 34 -10.08 11.11 3.74
CA LEU A 34 -9.49 11.40 2.42
C LEU A 34 -7.96 11.25 2.42
N VAL A 35 -7.28 11.54 3.52
CA VAL A 35 -5.83 11.28 3.65
C VAL A 35 -5.56 9.78 3.60
N ILE A 36 -6.29 8.98 4.39
CA ILE A 36 -6.10 7.52 4.40
C ILE A 36 -6.38 6.91 3.03
N ASP A 37 -7.45 7.34 2.35
CA ASP A 37 -7.81 6.79 1.04
C ASP A 37 -6.74 7.10 -0.01
N ARG A 38 -6.15 8.31 0.03
CA ARG A 38 -5.01 8.67 -0.82
C ARG A 38 -3.77 7.81 -0.54
N ILE A 39 -3.52 7.47 0.73
CA ILE A 39 -2.42 6.58 1.12
C ILE A 39 -2.68 5.16 0.58
N ILE A 40 -3.88 4.62 0.77
CA ILE A 40 -4.29 3.30 0.25
C ILE A 40 -4.09 3.22 -1.26
N LEU A 41 -4.54 4.23 -2.02
CA LEU A 41 -4.39 4.25 -3.47
C LEU A 41 -2.92 4.25 -3.91
N ARG A 42 -2.07 5.02 -3.21
CA ARG A 42 -0.62 5.05 -3.48
C ARG A 42 0.03 3.70 -3.21
N LEU A 43 -0.28 3.08 -2.08
CA LEU A 43 0.26 1.78 -1.69
C LEU A 43 -0.20 0.68 -2.67
N LYS A 44 -1.48 0.66 -3.06
CA LYS A 44 -2.00 -0.26 -4.09
C LYS A 44 -1.22 -0.14 -5.41
N LYS A 45 -0.96 1.10 -5.86
CA LYS A 45 -0.17 1.34 -7.07
C LYS A 45 1.27 0.82 -6.93
N GLN A 46 1.92 1.06 -5.78
CA GLN A 46 3.28 0.58 -5.53
C GLN A 46 3.35 -0.96 -5.48
N VAL A 47 2.41 -1.60 -4.78
CA VAL A 47 2.30 -3.06 -4.71
C VAL A 47 2.11 -3.65 -6.10
N ASN A 48 1.19 -3.11 -6.90
CA ASN A 48 0.95 -3.58 -8.26
C ASN A 48 2.19 -3.43 -9.14
N ASN A 49 2.83 -2.25 -9.14
CA ASN A 49 4.05 -2.02 -9.91
C ASN A 49 5.17 -3.01 -9.55
N LEU A 50 5.32 -3.34 -8.26
CA LEU A 50 6.30 -4.31 -7.79
C LEU A 50 5.94 -5.74 -8.21
N ARG A 51 4.66 -6.11 -8.14
CA ARG A 51 4.18 -7.41 -8.65
C ARG A 51 4.43 -7.54 -10.16
N THR A 52 4.13 -6.51 -10.93
CA THR A 52 4.44 -6.47 -12.37
C THR A 52 5.94 -6.60 -12.62
N ALA A 53 6.77 -5.85 -11.89
CA ALA A 53 8.22 -5.90 -12.05
C ALA A 53 8.85 -7.26 -11.63
N LEU A 54 8.29 -7.92 -10.61
CA LEU A 54 8.80 -9.19 -10.08
C LEU A 54 8.29 -10.43 -10.83
N TYR A 55 7.05 -10.37 -11.30
CA TYR A 55 6.29 -11.54 -11.76
C TYR A 55 5.64 -11.37 -13.14
N GLY A 56 5.70 -10.18 -13.74
CA GLY A 56 5.05 -9.91 -15.04
C GLY A 56 3.52 -9.86 -14.98
N GLN A 57 2.95 -9.68 -13.79
CA GLN A 57 1.50 -9.62 -13.53
C GLN A 57 0.91 -8.22 -13.70
#